data_AF-A0A9E2GD08-F1
#
_entry.id   AF-A0A9E2GD08-F1
#
_cell.length_a   1.000
_cell.length_b   1.000
_cell.length_c   1.000
_cell.angle_alpha   90.00
_cell.angle_beta   90.00
_cell.angle_gamma   90.00
#
_symmetry.space_group_name_H-M   'P 1'
#
loop_
_entity.id
_entity.type
_entity.pdbx_description
1 polymer ?
#
loop_
_entity_poly.entity_id
_entity_poly.type
_entity_poly.pdbx_seq_one_letter_code
_entity_poly.pdbx_strand_id
1 'polypeptide(L)' 'SKMAEKKVGRNEPCPCGSGNKYKKCCGK' A
#
# COMPACT_ATOMS: atom_id res chain seq x y z
N SER A 1 -19.85 2.89 -10.95
CA SER A 1 -19.17 1.57 -10.83
C SER A 1 -18.06 1.70 -9.82
N LYS A 2 -18.26 1.18 -8.59
CA LYS A 2 -17.30 1.32 -7.48
C LYS A 2 -16.03 0.54 -7.82
N MET A 3 -15.02 1.24 -8.32
CA MET A 3 -13.68 0.70 -8.41
C MET A 3 -13.23 0.52 -6.96
N ALA A 4 -13.20 -0.73 -6.50
CA ALA A 4 -12.57 -1.06 -5.24
C ALA A 4 -11.12 -0.59 -5.37
N GLU A 5 -10.81 0.56 -4.76
CA GLU A 5 -9.44 0.93 -4.45
C GLU A 5 -8.83 -0.32 -3.84
N LYS A 6 -7.94 -0.99 -4.58
CA LYS A 6 -7.27 -2.20 -4.12
C LYS A 6 -6.56 -1.77 -2.84
N LYS A 7 -7.19 -2.03 -1.69
CA LYS A 7 -6.66 -1.65 -0.38
C LYS A 7 -5.37 -2.44 -0.22
N VAL A 8 -4.25 -1.80 -0.57
CA VAL A 8 -2.93 -2.39 -0.37
C VAL A 8 -2.85 -2.75 1.11
N GLY A 9 -2.65 -4.03 1.39
CA GLY A 9 -2.57 -4.51 2.75
C GLY A 9 -1.43 -3.79 3.45
N ARG A 10 -1.66 -3.33 4.70
CA ARG A 10 -0.64 -2.59 5.47
C ARG A 10 0.71 -3.32 5.54
N ASN A 11 0.72 -4.64 5.47
CA ASN A 11 1.93 -5.45 5.56
C ASN A 11 2.60 -5.75 4.20
N GLU A 12 1.94 -5.45 3.08
CA GLU A 12 2.47 -5.65 1.72
C GLU A 12 3.58 -4.63 1.40
N PRO A 13 4.47 -4.92 0.43
CA PRO A 13 5.44 -3.93 -0.07
C PRO A 13 4.72 -2.69 -0.60
N CYS A 14 5.32 -1.52 -0.38
CA CYS A 14 4.73 -0.27 -0.77
C CYS A 14 4.83 -0.08 -2.29
N PRO A 15 3.72 0.24 -2.99
CA PRO A 15 3.71 0.38 -4.45
C PRO A 15 4.53 1.57 -4.96
N CYS A 16 5.02 2.46 -4.07
CA CYS A 16 5.92 3.56 -4.45
C CYS A 16 7.36 3.10 -4.76
N GLY A 17 7.68 1.80 -4.60
CA GLY A 17 9.01 1.28 -4.92
C GLY A 17 10.08 1.57 -3.86
N SER A 18 9.71 2.06 -2.69
CA SER A 18 10.67 2.35 -1.61
C SER A 18 11.27 1.12 -0.93
N GLY A 19 10.81 -0.08 -1.27
CA GLY A 19 11.19 -1.35 -0.61
C GLY A 19 10.59 -1.53 0.79
N ASN A 20 9.92 -0.52 1.34
CA ASN A 20 9.29 -0.59 2.66
C ASN A 20 7.91 -1.23 2.61
N LYS A 21 7.44 -1.80 3.72
CA LYS A 21 6.03 -2.21 3.86
C LYS A 21 5.11 -0.98 3.80
N TYR A 22 3.93 -1.11 3.22
CA TYR A 22 2.96 -0.03 3.07
C TYR A 22 2.72 0.72 4.40
N LYS A 23 2.52 -0.01 5.51
CA LYS A 23 2.33 0.56 6.86
C LYS A 23 3.46 1.43 7.40
N LYS A 24 4.67 1.30 6.84
CA LYS A 24 5.87 2.05 7.26
C LYS A 24 6.25 3.16 6.28
N CYS A 25 5.54 3.25 5.14
CA CYS A 25 5.80 4.20 4.06
C CYS A 25 4.54 5.02 3.76
N CYS A 26 3.86 4.84 2.63
CA CYS A 26 2.67 5.62 2.25
C CYS A 26 1.43 5.35 3.11
N GLY A 27 1.38 4.23 3.83
CA GLY A 27 0.32 3.87 4.78
C GLY A 27 0.73 4.04 6.24
N LYS A 28 1.71 4.91 6.51
CA LYS A 28 1.89 5.49 7.85
C LYS A 28 0.69 6.35 8.20
#